data_AF-A0A657APN8-F1
#
_entry.id   AF-A0A657APN8-F1
#
_cell.length_a   1.000
_cell.length_b   1.000
_cell.length_c   1.000
_cell.angle_alpha   90.00
_cell.angle_beta   90.00
_cell.angle_gamma   90.00
#
_symmetry.space_group_name_H-M   'P 1'
#
loop_
_entity.id
_entity.type
_entity.pdbx_description
1 polymer ?
#
loop_
_entity_poly.entity_id
_entity_poly.type
_entity_poly.pdbx_seq_one_letter_code
_entity_poly.pdbx_strand_id
1 'polypeptide(L)' 'MRDFEAIKIKSSDGKWLNSSISVGVVHILPNEDFNSAWKRASKKLLLAKSKGSAQLSFS' A
#
# COMPACT_ATOMS: atom_id res chain seq x y z
N MET A 1 -0.41 -10.42 10.02
CA MET A 1 -1.04 -9.77 8.85
C MET A 1 -0.73 -10.62 7.62
N ARG A 2 -1.22 -11.87 7.58
CA ARG A 2 -0.84 -12.89 6.58
C ARG A 2 -1.42 -12.61 5.18
N ASP A 3 -2.42 -11.74 5.08
CA ASP A 3 -3.20 -11.54 3.86
C ASP A 3 -2.48 -10.71 2.78
N PHE A 4 -1.41 -9.99 3.12
CA PHE A 4 -0.64 -9.14 2.18
C PHE A 4 0.67 -9.77 1.68
N GLU A 5 1.00 -10.97 2.15
CA GLU A 5 2.33 -11.58 1.96
C GLU A 5 2.43 -12.51 0.73
N ALA A 6 1.33 -12.84 0.05
CA ALA A 6 1.34 -13.94 -0.93
C ALA A 6 0.54 -13.69 -2.21
N ILE A 7 0.64 -12.52 -2.83
CA ILE A 7 0.09 -12.32 -4.18
C ILE A 7 1.02 -13.02 -5.17
N LYS A 8 0.59 -14.18 -5.68
CA LYS A 8 1.33 -14.93 -6.69
C LYS A 8 0.96 -14.42 -8.08
N ILE A 9 1.94 -13.88 -8.80
CA ILE A 9 1.76 -13.42 -10.18
C ILE A 9 2.50 -14.39 -11.10
N LYS A 10 1.81 -14.89 -12.12
CA LYS A 10 2.44 -15.70 -13.16
C LYS A 10 3.08 -14.77 -14.18
N SER A 11 4.40 -14.83 -14.28
CA SER A 11 5.19 -14.08 -15.27
C SER A 11 4.98 -14.68 -16.67
N SER A 12 5.27 -13.89 -17.71
CA SER A 12 5.17 -14.32 -19.12
C SER A 12 6.11 -15.47 -19.48
N ASP A 13 7.20 -15.64 -18.72
CA ASP A 13 8.12 -16.77 -18.81
C ASP A 13 7.63 -18.03 -18.05
N GLY A 14 6.40 -18.01 -17.53
CA GLY A 14 5.76 -19.14 -16.85
C GLY A 14 6.14 -19.32 -15.38
N LYS A 15 7.05 -18.51 -14.84
CA LYS A 15 7.45 -18.56 -13.43
C LYS A 15 6.42 -17.89 -12.51
N TRP A 16 6.32 -18.39 -11.28
CA TRP A 16 5.53 -17.76 -10.23
C TRP A 16 6.39 -16.77 -9.45
N LEU A 17 5.96 -15.52 -9.39
CA LEU A 17 6.59 -14.46 -8.61
C LEU A 17 5.76 -14.18 -7.36
N ASN A 18 6.43 -14.10 -6.21
CA ASN A 18 5.81 -13.61 -4.99
C ASN A 18 5.83 -12.09 -5.01
N SER A 19 4.64 -11.49 -4.92
CA SER A 19 4.42 -10.07 -4.82
C SER A 19 3.72 -9.73 -3.52
N SER A 20 3.98 -8.52 -3.03
CA SER A 20 3.35 -7.98 -1.84
C SER A 20 2.91 -6.54 -2.11
N ILE A 21 1.92 -6.09 -1.35
CA ILE A 21 1.43 -4.71 -1.41
C ILE A 21 1.65 -4.01 -0.07
N SER A 22 2.10 -2.77 -0.12
CA SER A 22 2.05 -1.86 1.03
C SER A 22 0.86 -0.93 0.85
N VAL A 23 0.14 -0.63 1.92
CA VAL A 23 -1.11 0.15 1.87
C VAL A 23 -1.01 1.37 2.81
N GLY A 24 -1.30 2.55 2.26
CA GLY A 24 -1.48 3.78 3.03
C GLY A 24 -2.96 4.13 3.12
N VAL A 25 -3.50 4.18 4.34
CA VAL A 25 -4.92 4.48 4.58
C VAL A 25 -5.06 5.82 5.27
N VAL A 26 -5.99 6.65 4.79
CA VAL A 26 -6.36 7.91 5.43
C VAL A 26 -7.88 8.04 5.47
N HIS A 27 -8.39 8.62 6.54
CA HIS A 27 -9.75 9.15 6.53
C HIS A 27 -9.75 10.54 5.87
N ILE A 28 -10.73 10.82 5.01
CA ILE A 28 -10.93 12.15 4.43
C ILE A 28 -11.59 13.04 5.47
N LEU A 29 -11.03 14.24 5.70
CA LEU A 29 -11.55 15.18 6.69
C LEU A 29 -12.71 16.01 6.11
N PRO A 30 -13.64 16.51 6.94
CA PRO A 30 -14.63 17.48 6.50
C PRO A 30 -13.96 18.72 5.89
N ASN A 31 -14.34 19.09 4.66
CA ASN A 31 -13.77 20.18 3.86
C ASN A 31 -12.37 19.96 3.31
N GLU A 32 -11.84 18.74 3.37
CA GLU A 32 -10.59 18.43 2.71
C GLU A 32 -10.78 18.20 1.22
N ASP A 33 -9.92 18.79 0.40
CA ASP A 33 -9.89 18.53 -1.04
C ASP A 33 -9.24 17.17 -1.35
N PHE A 34 -9.66 16.58 -2.47
CA PHE A 34 -9.20 15.25 -2.88
C PHE A 34 -7.67 15.17 -3.06
N ASN A 35 -7.02 16.25 -3.55
CA ASN A 35 -5.57 16.25 -3.76
C ASN A 35 -4.81 16.26 -2.43
N SER A 36 -5.31 16.98 -1.42
CA SER A 36 -4.76 16.93 -0.06
C SER A 36 -4.87 15.51 0.51
N ALA A 37 -6.04 14.89 0.42
CA ALA A 37 -6.27 13.53 0.89
C ALA A 37 -5.31 12.54 0.21
N TRP A 38 -5.14 12.67 -1.12
CA TRP A 38 -4.22 11.83 -1.89
C TRP A 38 -2.76 12.00 -1.48
N LYS A 39 -2.31 13.24 -1.21
CA LYS A 39 -0.96 13.51 -0.69
C LYS A 39 -0.75 12.86 0.67
N ARG A 40 -1.73 12.88 1.58
CA ARG A 40 -1.64 12.21 2.88
C ARG A 40 -1.59 10.69 2.72
N ALA A 41 -2.45 10.11 1.90
CA ALA A 41 -2.42 8.68 1.59
C ALA A 41 -1.06 8.24 1.03
N SER A 42 -0.50 9.04 0.11
CA SER A 42 0.84 8.81 -0.46
C SER A 42 1.94 8.85 0.60
N LYS A 43 1.89 9.81 1.54
CA LYS A 43 2.82 9.84 2.69
C LYS A 43 2.68 8.60 3.57
N LYS A 44 1.46 8.13 3.81
CA LYS A 44 1.22 6.89 4.58
C LYS A 44 1.73 5.65 3.86
N LEU A 45 1.57 5.58 2.55
CA LEU A 45 2.15 4.52 1.73
C LEU A 45 3.69 4.51 1.82
N LEU A 46 4.32 5.67 1.74
CA LEU A 46 5.78 5.77 1.89
C LEU A 46 6.23 5.30 3.29
N LEU A 47 5.51 5.68 4.33
CA LEU A 47 5.78 5.21 5.69
C LEU A 47 5.56 3.70 5.85
N ALA A 48 4.56 3.13 5.17
CA ALA A 48 4.37 1.68 5.14
C ALA A 48 5.60 1.01 4.50
N LYS A 49 6.02 1.47 3.32
CA LYS A 49 7.20 0.95 2.61
C LYS A 49 8.50 1.09 3.42
N SER A 50 8.67 2.16 4.19
CA SER A 50 9.89 2.37 4.99
C SER A 50 10.01 1.40 6.18
N LYS A 51 8.93 0.75 6.59
CA LYS A 51 8.94 -0.29 7.64
C LYS A 51 9.16 -1.71 7.09
N GLY A 52 9.37 -1.83 5.78
CA GLY A 52 9.43 -3.09 5.05
C GLY A 52 8.31 -3.20 4.01
N SER A 53 8.45 -4.14 3.08
CA SER A 53 7.37 -4.51 2.16
C SER A 53 6.22 -5.19 2.93
N ALA A 54 5.02 -5.24 2.34
CA ALA A 54 3.82 -5.86 2.94
C ALA A 54 3.30 -5.19 4.23
N GLN A 55 3.45 -3.87 4.36
CA GLN A 55 3.07 -3.12 5.57
C GLN A 55 1.83 -2.26 5.35
N LEU A 56 1.07 -2.02 6.43
CA LEU A 56 -0.06 -1.11 6.46
C LEU A 56 0.24 0.08 7.37
N SER A 57 -0.10 1.28 6.92
CA SER A 57 0.07 2.51 7.67
C SER A 57 -1.21 3.34 7.58
N PHE A 58 -1.72 3.77 8.73
CA PHE A 58 -3.00 4.47 8.85
C PHE A 58 -2.86 5.80 9.61
N SER A 59 -3.80 6.72 9.36
CA SER A 59 -4.13 7.88 10.21
C SER A 59 -5.56 8.28 10.03
#